data_AF-A0A2V9VFN7-F1
#
_entry.id   AF-A0A2V9VFN7-F1
#
_cell.length_a   1.000
_cell.length_b   1.000
_cell.length_c   1.000
_cell.angle_alpha   90.00
_cell.angle_beta   90.00
_cell.angle_gamma   90.00
#
_symmetry.space_group_name_H-M   'P 1'
#
loop_
_entity.id
_entity.type
_entity.pdbx_description
1 polymer ?
#
loop_
_entity_poly.entity_id
_entity_poly.type
_entity_poly.pdbx_seq_one_letter_code
_entity_poly.pdbx_strand_id
1 'polypeptide(L)'
;TVSEYLWRVGRKVFGRNFRLPRGVDVPLRGLKYLLLGFFVWAVSSMSATAIAGFMQSPYGMVADVKMLNFFRFLGESGLIVLGVLVLASVLVQNFWCRYLCPYGGLLGLTSMFSPMRIRRNLATCIDCSKCAKACPSALAVDKLVKITSAECTGCLECVAVCPAEGALQLGPKDGRMPTWAFAAGVAVLFVGMVGFAKMTGHWRSEIPQSVYRQLVPHANEASHPMPGDPGLSE
;
A
#
# COMPACT_ATOMS: atom_id res chain seq x y z
N THR A 1 -2.89 4.68 10.55
CA THR A 1 -3.31 3.34 10.04
C THR A 1 -3.17 2.28 11.14
N VAL A 2 -3.70 1.05 10.97
CA VAL A 2 -3.55 -0.03 11.99
C VAL A 2 -2.08 -0.30 12.30
N SER A 3 -1.24 -0.41 11.28
CA SER A 3 0.21 -0.55 11.42
C SER A 3 0.85 0.59 12.23
N GLU A 4 0.35 1.82 12.07
CA GLU A 4 0.81 2.99 12.83
C GLU A 4 0.43 2.89 14.30
N TYR A 5 -0.79 2.45 14.59
CA TYR A 5 -1.24 2.21 15.95
C TYR A 5 -0.43 1.09 16.62
N LEU A 6 -0.18 -0.03 15.93
CA LEU A 6 0.57 -1.17 16.45
C LEU A 6 1.98 -0.76 16.90
N TRP A 7 2.74 -0.04 16.06
CA TRP A 7 4.07 0.38 16.47
C TRP A 7 4.02 1.44 17.58
N ARG A 8 3.02 2.34 17.61
CA ARG A 8 2.85 3.32 18.70
C ARG A 8 2.59 2.63 20.04
N VAL A 9 1.77 1.57 20.03
CA VAL A 9 1.58 0.68 21.19
C VAL A 9 2.89 0.02 21.57
N GLY A 10 3.63 -0.54 20.60
CA GLY A 10 4.95 -1.12 20.84
C GLY A 10 5.93 -0.15 21.50
N ARG A 11 5.98 1.10 21.03
CA ARG A 11 6.79 2.15 21.64
C ARG A 11 6.37 2.45 23.09
N LYS A 12 5.06 2.44 23.37
CA LYS A 12 4.53 2.67 24.73
C LYS A 12 4.82 1.51 25.67
N VAL A 13 4.78 0.27 25.18
CA VAL A 13 5.03 -0.95 25.97
C VAL A 13 6.52 -1.20 26.20
N PHE A 14 7.35 -1.09 25.15
CA PHE A 14 8.78 -1.43 25.19
C PHE A 14 9.70 -0.21 25.38
N GLY A 15 9.14 1.01 25.44
CA GLY A 15 9.88 2.26 25.56
C GLY A 15 10.66 2.67 24.29
N ARG A 16 10.79 1.78 23.30
CA ARG A 16 11.49 2.01 22.03
C ARG A 16 10.93 1.09 20.94
N ASN A 17 11.17 1.49 19.69
CA ASN A 17 10.97 0.61 18.54
C ASN A 17 12.32 0.05 18.11
N PHE A 18 12.36 -1.25 17.81
CA PHE A 18 13.59 -1.91 17.36
C PHE A 18 13.92 -1.51 15.93
N ARG A 19 15.21 -1.34 15.66
CA ARG A 19 15.75 -1.13 14.31
C ARG A 19 16.58 -2.36 13.95
N LEU A 20 16.23 -2.99 12.84
CA LEU A 20 16.98 -4.14 12.33
C LEU A 20 18.39 -3.68 11.88
N PRO A 21 19.43 -4.51 12.11
CA PRO A 21 20.78 -4.21 11.64
C PRO A 21 20.78 -4.15 10.10
N ARG A 22 21.68 -3.33 9.54
CA ARG A 22 21.71 -3.05 8.09
C ARG A 22 21.80 -4.32 7.24
N GLY A 23 22.54 -5.34 7.69
CA GLY A 23 22.70 -6.61 6.98
C GLY A 23 21.39 -7.41 6.82
N VAL A 24 20.43 -7.25 7.72
CA VAL A 24 19.10 -7.90 7.63
C VAL A 24 18.08 -6.96 6.99
N ASP A 25 18.17 -5.67 7.28
CA ASP A 25 17.23 -4.68 6.79
C ASP A 25 17.27 -4.47 5.27
N VAL A 26 18.45 -4.57 4.65
CA VAL A 26 18.59 -4.45 3.18
C VAL A 26 17.92 -5.61 2.43
N PRO A 27 18.22 -6.89 2.70
CA PRO A 27 17.59 -7.99 1.98
C PRO A 27 16.07 -8.05 2.24
N LEU A 28 15.61 -7.79 3.47
CA LEU A 28 14.18 -7.74 3.77
C LEU A 28 13.46 -6.64 2.99
N ARG A 29 14.10 -5.50 2.72
CA ARG A 29 13.54 -4.46 1.84
C ARG A 29 13.42 -4.91 0.39
N GLY A 30 14.29 -5.82 -0.07
CA GLY A 30 14.20 -6.42 -1.39
C GLY A 30 12.93 -7.25 -1.59
N LEU A 31 12.41 -7.87 -0.52
CA LEU A 31 11.29 -8.79 -0.59
C LEU A 31 10.01 -8.16 -1.17
N LYS A 32 9.65 -6.92 -0.78
CA LYS A 32 8.50 -6.23 -1.37
C LYS A 32 8.66 -5.98 -2.87
N TYR A 33 9.88 -5.76 -3.35
CA TYR A 33 10.15 -5.53 -4.78
C TYR A 33 10.14 -6.84 -5.56
N LEU A 34 10.58 -7.94 -4.93
CA LEU A 34 10.40 -9.29 -5.50
C LEU A 34 8.92 -9.64 -5.61
N LEU A 35 8.12 -9.39 -4.57
CA LEU A 35 6.67 -9.59 -4.60
C LEU A 35 6.00 -8.70 -5.64
N LEU A 36 6.38 -7.41 -5.71
CA LEU A 36 5.90 -6.51 -6.76
C LEU A 36 6.26 -7.03 -8.16
N GLY A 37 7.50 -7.46 -8.37
CA GLY A 37 7.96 -8.05 -9.62
C GLY A 37 7.17 -9.31 -10.00
N PHE A 38 6.88 -10.18 -9.04
CA PHE A 38 6.03 -11.35 -9.23
C PHE A 38 4.62 -10.96 -9.69
N PHE A 39 3.95 -10.00 -9.03
CA PHE A 39 2.61 -9.57 -9.43
C PHE A 39 2.61 -8.86 -10.79
N VAL A 40 3.62 -8.02 -11.07
CA VAL A 40 3.76 -7.37 -12.39
C VAL A 40 3.95 -8.43 -13.46
N TRP A 41 4.82 -9.41 -13.25
CA TRP A 41 5.03 -10.52 -14.18
C TRP A 41 3.75 -11.36 -14.38
N ALA A 42 3.05 -11.71 -13.30
CA ALA A 42 1.82 -12.49 -13.36
C ALA A 42 0.73 -11.76 -14.16
N VAL A 43 0.56 -10.45 -13.95
CA VAL A 43 -0.43 -9.66 -14.69
C VAL A 43 -0.01 -9.43 -16.14
N SER A 44 1.27 -9.13 -16.40
CA SER A 44 1.77 -8.87 -17.75
C SER A 44 1.87 -10.12 -18.63
N SER A 45 1.88 -11.32 -18.03
CA SER A 45 1.87 -12.59 -18.78
C SER A 45 0.46 -13.04 -19.22
N MET A 46 -0.60 -12.40 -18.73
CA MET A 46 -1.98 -12.69 -19.13
C MET A 46 -2.44 -11.79 -20.28
N SER A 47 -3.18 -12.34 -21.25
CA SER A 47 -3.83 -11.55 -22.30
C SER A 47 -5.01 -10.75 -21.75
N ALA A 48 -5.40 -9.68 -22.46
CA ALA A 48 -6.59 -8.90 -22.11
C ALA A 48 -7.87 -9.76 -22.09
N THR A 49 -7.98 -10.76 -22.98
CA THR A 49 -9.10 -11.71 -23.01
C THR A 49 -9.12 -12.62 -21.78
N ALA A 50 -7.96 -13.12 -21.35
CA ALA A 50 -7.85 -13.94 -20.15
C ALA A 50 -8.21 -13.16 -18.87
N ILE A 51 -7.81 -11.90 -18.78
CA ILE A 51 -8.18 -11.02 -17.66
C ILE A 51 -9.70 -10.77 -17.66
N ALA A 52 -10.29 -10.49 -18.82
CA ALA A 52 -11.73 -10.30 -18.94
C ALA A 52 -12.52 -11.56 -18.56
N GLY A 53 -12.08 -12.73 -19.03
CA GLY A 53 -12.66 -14.03 -18.66
C GLY A 53 -12.54 -14.31 -17.17
N PHE A 54 -11.38 -14.03 -16.56
CA PHE A 54 -11.20 -14.15 -15.11
C PHE A 54 -12.16 -13.25 -14.32
N MET A 55 -12.30 -11.98 -14.72
CA MET A 55 -13.22 -11.04 -14.05
C MET A 55 -14.69 -11.45 -14.15
N GLN A 56 -15.06 -12.16 -15.21
CA GLN A 56 -16.42 -12.69 -15.42
C GLN A 56 -16.62 -14.10 -14.87
N SER A 57 -15.55 -14.75 -14.39
CA SER A 57 -15.67 -16.07 -13.76
C SER A 57 -16.40 -15.98 -12.42
N PRO A 58 -17.09 -17.05 -11.97
CA PRO A 58 -17.68 -17.11 -10.64
C PRO A 58 -16.68 -16.79 -9.54
N TYR A 59 -15.42 -17.26 -9.69
CA TYR A 59 -14.33 -16.97 -8.76
C TYR A 59 -14.02 -15.47 -8.69
N GLY A 60 -13.90 -14.80 -9.84
CA GLY A 60 -13.63 -13.36 -9.91
C GLY A 60 -14.76 -12.54 -9.29
N MET A 61 -16.02 -12.92 -9.51
CA MET A 61 -17.20 -12.23 -8.99
C MET A 61 -17.37 -12.34 -7.46
N VAL A 62 -16.88 -13.42 -6.84
CA VAL A 62 -17.00 -13.66 -5.39
C VAL A 62 -15.66 -13.65 -4.66
N ALA A 63 -14.60 -13.14 -5.29
CA ALA A 63 -13.26 -13.10 -4.70
C ALA A 63 -13.21 -12.32 -3.38
N ASP A 64 -14.00 -11.24 -3.27
CA ASP A 64 -14.19 -10.45 -2.05
C ASP A 64 -14.87 -11.24 -0.92
N VAL A 65 -15.90 -12.02 -1.26
CA VAL A 65 -16.59 -12.91 -0.32
C VAL A 65 -15.68 -14.04 0.15
N LYS A 66 -14.88 -14.62 -0.76
CA LYS A 66 -13.86 -15.61 -0.39
C LYS A 66 -12.82 -15.01 0.56
N MET A 67 -12.35 -13.80 0.29
CA MET A 67 -11.45 -13.08 1.19
C MET A 67 -12.10 -12.85 2.57
N LEU A 68 -13.37 -12.45 2.62
CA LEU A 68 -14.11 -12.30 3.87
C LEU A 68 -14.25 -13.64 4.62
N ASN A 69 -14.59 -14.72 3.92
CA ASN A 69 -14.71 -16.06 4.49
C ASN A 69 -13.38 -16.56 5.04
N PHE A 70 -12.25 -16.26 4.38
CA PHE A 70 -10.92 -16.55 4.90
C PHE A 70 -10.68 -15.91 6.28
N PHE A 71 -11.08 -14.65 6.47
CA PHE A 71 -10.96 -13.99 7.78
C PHE A 71 -12.01 -14.43 8.80
N ARG A 72 -13.23 -14.78 8.35
CA ARG A 72 -14.30 -15.28 9.22
C ARG A 72 -14.00 -16.69 9.75
N PHE A 73 -13.44 -17.54 8.90
CA PHE A 73 -13.10 -18.93 9.18
C PHE A 73 -11.58 -19.11 9.16
N LEU A 74 -10.88 -18.26 9.91
CA LEU A 74 -9.43 -18.22 9.91
C LEU A 74 -8.87 -19.52 10.51
N GLY A 75 -8.20 -20.31 9.68
CA GLY A 75 -7.52 -21.53 10.12
C GLY A 75 -6.32 -21.25 11.04
N GLU A 76 -5.79 -22.30 11.65
CA GLU A 76 -4.65 -22.22 12.57
C GLU A 76 -3.42 -21.55 11.93
N SER A 77 -3.08 -21.93 10.69
CA SER A 77 -1.98 -21.33 9.94
C SER A 77 -2.19 -19.82 9.70
N GLY A 78 -3.43 -19.41 9.41
CA GLY A 78 -3.79 -18.00 9.23
C GLY A 78 -3.64 -17.21 10.52
N LEU A 79 -4.05 -17.77 11.66
CA LEU A 79 -3.87 -17.17 12.97
C LEU A 79 -2.38 -17.01 13.33
N ILE A 80 -1.56 -18.04 13.08
CA ILE A 80 -0.12 -17.99 13.33
C ILE A 80 0.54 -16.88 12.50
N VAL A 81 0.28 -16.85 11.19
CA VAL A 81 0.87 -15.85 10.29
C VAL A 81 0.43 -14.43 10.69
N LEU A 82 -0.86 -14.23 10.96
CA LEU A 82 -1.38 -12.93 11.38
C LEU A 82 -0.77 -12.49 12.72
N GLY A 83 -0.66 -13.41 13.68
CA GLY A 83 -0.02 -13.17 14.97
C GLY A 83 1.44 -12.74 14.83
N VAL A 84 2.22 -13.44 14.01
CA VAL A 84 3.62 -13.07 13.71
C VAL A 84 3.70 -11.68 13.07
N LEU A 85 2.83 -11.37 12.11
CA LEU A 85 2.81 -10.06 11.44
C LEU A 85 2.45 -8.92 12.41
N VAL A 86 1.50 -9.15 13.32
CA VAL A 86 1.11 -8.19 14.35
C VAL A 86 2.28 -7.96 15.31
N LEU A 87 2.89 -9.02 15.84
CA LEU A 87 4.04 -8.92 16.73
C LEU A 87 5.23 -8.19 16.06
N ALA A 88 5.54 -8.53 14.81
CA ALA A 88 6.58 -7.86 14.04
C ALA A 88 6.26 -6.37 13.82
N SER A 89 5.00 -6.01 13.59
CA SER A 89 4.55 -4.62 13.41
C SER A 89 4.55 -3.81 14.72
N VAL A 90 4.42 -4.47 15.88
CA VAL A 90 4.58 -3.85 17.19
C VAL A 90 6.05 -3.55 17.47
N LEU A 91 6.96 -4.48 17.16
CA LEU A 91 8.40 -4.35 17.42
C LEU A 91 9.11 -3.42 16.42
N VAL A 92 8.75 -3.50 15.14
CA VAL A 92 9.37 -2.78 14.03
C VAL A 92 8.35 -1.85 13.37
N GLN A 93 8.70 -0.57 13.25
CA GLN A 93 7.82 0.45 12.68
C GLN A 93 7.41 0.11 11.26
N ASN A 94 6.10 -0.07 11.05
CA ASN A 94 5.51 -0.36 9.75
C ASN A 94 6.14 -1.56 9.02
N PHE A 95 6.42 -2.64 9.75
CA PHE A 95 7.04 -3.86 9.24
C PHE A 95 6.41 -4.34 7.90
N TRP A 96 5.09 -4.48 7.86
CA TRP A 96 4.36 -4.90 6.66
C TRP A 96 4.64 -3.99 5.45
N CYS A 97 4.44 -2.68 5.62
CA CYS A 97 4.65 -1.72 4.53
C CYS A 97 6.12 -1.58 4.12
N ARG A 98 7.05 -1.83 5.05
CA ARG A 98 8.49 -1.71 4.82
C ARG A 98 9.06 -2.89 4.05
N TYR A 99 8.59 -4.11 4.30
CA TYR A 99 9.23 -5.35 3.82
C TYR A 99 8.34 -6.27 2.96
N LEU A 100 7.02 -6.30 3.18
CA LEU A 100 6.14 -7.31 2.55
C LEU A 100 5.13 -6.72 1.56
N CYS A 101 4.75 -5.46 1.72
CA CYS A 101 3.68 -4.86 0.93
C CYS A 101 4.16 -4.50 -0.49
N PRO A 102 3.68 -5.18 -1.57
CA PRO A 102 4.06 -4.84 -2.94
C PRO A 102 3.55 -3.45 -3.33
N TYR A 103 2.38 -3.05 -2.84
CA TYR A 103 1.85 -1.70 -3.02
C TYR A 103 2.75 -0.63 -2.36
N GLY A 104 3.37 -0.94 -1.22
CA GLY A 104 4.36 -0.07 -0.59
C GLY A 104 5.61 0.10 -1.45
N GLY A 105 6.05 -0.95 -2.15
CA GLY A 105 7.13 -0.88 -3.14
C GLY A 105 6.76 -0.02 -4.34
N LEU A 106 5.54 -0.18 -4.87
CA LEU A 106 5.02 0.62 -5.97
C LEU A 106 4.90 2.11 -5.61
N LEU A 107 4.34 2.42 -4.45
CA LEU A 107 4.27 3.79 -3.93
C LEU A 107 5.67 4.38 -3.72
N GLY A 108 6.60 3.57 -3.21
CA GLY A 108 8.01 3.93 -3.08
C GLY A 108 8.65 4.37 -4.39
N LEU A 109 8.53 3.54 -5.42
CA LEU A 109 9.04 3.82 -6.77
C LEU A 109 8.35 5.03 -7.40
N THR A 110 7.02 5.09 -7.36
CA THR A 110 6.27 6.23 -7.93
C THR A 110 6.57 7.54 -7.20
N SER A 111 6.78 7.52 -5.88
CA SER A 111 7.17 8.71 -5.12
C SER A 111 8.56 9.22 -5.50
N MET A 112 9.47 8.33 -5.91
CA MET A 112 10.80 8.72 -6.38
C MET A 112 10.72 9.57 -7.64
N PHE A 113 9.75 9.28 -8.53
CA PHE A 113 9.54 10.02 -9.77
C PHE A 113 8.56 11.19 -9.61
N SER A 114 7.65 11.13 -8.65
CA SER A 114 6.63 12.17 -8.42
C SER A 114 7.21 13.58 -8.29
N PRO A 115 6.61 14.62 -8.88
CA PRO A 115 7.02 16.02 -8.65
C PRO A 115 6.71 16.49 -7.21
N MET A 116 5.73 15.86 -6.57
CA MET A 116 5.25 16.15 -5.22
C MET A 116 6.07 15.33 -4.22
N ARG A 117 7.11 15.97 -3.68
CA ARG A 117 8.05 15.34 -2.72
C ARG A 117 8.13 16.15 -1.45
N ILE A 118 8.58 15.48 -0.39
CA ILE A 118 8.89 16.12 0.87
C ILE A 118 10.22 16.89 0.70
N ARG A 119 10.17 18.19 0.99
CA ARG A 119 11.29 19.12 0.92
C ARG A 119 11.53 19.76 2.29
N ARG A 120 12.81 19.88 2.65
CA ARG A 120 13.27 20.55 3.87
C ARG A 120 13.62 22.00 3.54
N ASN A 121 13.06 22.94 4.29
CA ASN A 121 13.46 24.34 4.26
C ASN A 121 14.55 24.57 5.32
N LEU A 122 15.77 24.86 4.86
CA LEU A 122 16.93 25.07 5.71
C LEU A 122 16.81 26.32 6.59
N ALA A 123 16.14 27.38 6.12
CA ALA A 123 16.01 28.63 6.86
C ALA A 123 15.14 28.51 8.13
N THR A 124 14.12 27.65 8.07
CA THR A 124 13.18 27.42 9.19
C THR A 124 13.54 26.20 10.03
N CYS A 125 14.44 25.34 9.55
CA CYS A 125 14.75 24.09 10.24
C CYS A 125 15.76 24.30 11.37
N ILE A 126 15.46 23.72 12.54
CA ILE A 126 16.29 23.80 13.75
C ILE A 126 17.17 22.56 13.99
N ASP A 127 17.38 21.72 12.98
CA ASP A 127 18.25 20.52 13.02
C ASP A 127 18.03 19.56 14.21
N CYS A 128 16.79 19.44 14.72
CA CYS A 128 16.49 18.60 15.89
C CYS A 128 16.46 17.07 15.66
N SER A 129 16.66 16.61 14.41
CA SER A 129 16.60 15.20 13.96
C SER A 129 15.34 14.39 14.33
N LYS A 130 14.25 15.03 14.80
CA LYS A 130 12.99 14.35 15.14
C LYS A 130 12.36 13.66 13.91
N CYS A 131 12.41 14.29 12.75
CA CYS A 131 11.90 13.76 11.49
C CYS A 131 12.58 12.43 11.08
N ALA A 132 13.91 12.32 11.22
CA ALA A 132 14.65 11.10 10.93
C ALA A 132 14.40 9.98 11.95
N LYS A 133 14.10 10.33 13.21
CA LYS A 133 13.70 9.36 14.24
C LYS A 133 12.29 8.81 14.00
N ALA A 134 11.38 9.64 13.49
CA ALA A 134 10.00 9.26 13.22
C ALA A 134 9.79 8.55 11.88
N CYS A 135 10.71 8.69 10.92
CA CYS A 135 10.60 8.05 9.62
C CYS A 135 10.54 6.50 9.75
N PRO A 136 9.44 5.83 9.34
CA PRO A 136 9.32 4.37 9.45
C PRO A 136 10.35 3.62 8.60
N SER A 137 10.75 4.22 7.47
CA SER A 137 11.79 3.72 6.57
C SER A 137 13.21 4.07 7.02
N ALA A 138 13.38 4.71 8.18
CA ALA A 138 14.67 5.13 8.75
C ALA A 138 15.52 5.99 7.79
N LEU A 139 14.87 6.82 6.96
CA LEU A 139 15.56 7.77 6.09
C LEU A 139 16.15 8.92 6.90
N ALA A 140 17.31 9.43 6.47
CA ALA A 140 17.97 10.59 7.06
C ALA A 140 17.29 11.90 6.60
N VAL A 141 16.02 12.07 6.95
CA VAL A 141 15.18 13.21 6.54
C VAL A 141 15.78 14.55 7.00
N ASP A 142 16.48 14.55 8.12
CA ASP A 142 17.18 15.72 8.67
C ASP A 142 18.36 16.17 7.81
N LYS A 143 19.03 15.25 7.11
CA LYS A 143 20.21 15.56 6.29
C LYS A 143 19.90 15.83 4.82
N LEU A 144 18.68 15.52 4.38
CA LEU A 144 18.28 15.60 2.97
C LEU A 144 17.46 16.87 2.72
N VAL A 145 17.87 17.68 1.74
CA VAL A 145 17.08 18.84 1.29
C VAL A 145 15.79 18.38 0.58
N LYS A 146 15.88 17.27 -0.15
CA LYS A 146 14.75 16.63 -0.84
C LYS A 146 14.80 15.12 -0.64
N ILE A 147 13.66 14.50 -0.39
CA ILE A 147 13.58 13.04 -0.27
C ILE A 147 13.43 12.43 -1.67
N THR A 148 14.41 11.62 -2.11
CA THR A 148 14.42 10.95 -3.42
C THR A 148 14.69 9.45 -3.31
N SER A 149 14.17 8.81 -2.26
CA SER A 149 14.39 7.38 -2.00
C SER A 149 13.18 6.54 -2.41
N ALA A 150 13.43 5.38 -3.01
CA ALA A 150 12.43 4.34 -3.26
C ALA A 150 11.76 3.83 -1.97
N GLU A 151 12.39 4.05 -0.82
CA GLU A 151 11.86 3.62 0.47
C GLU A 151 10.87 4.61 1.08
N CYS A 152 10.72 5.80 0.48
CA CYS A 152 9.74 6.78 0.92
C CYS A 152 8.36 6.40 0.42
N THR A 153 7.44 6.00 1.30
CA THR A 153 6.06 5.71 0.91
C THR A 153 5.13 6.92 0.97
N GLY A 154 5.67 8.12 1.24
CA GLY A 154 4.87 9.34 1.33
C GLY A 154 3.93 9.40 2.55
N CYS A 155 4.22 8.69 3.64
CA CYS A 155 3.35 8.64 4.83
C CYS A 155 3.25 9.95 5.65
N LEU A 156 4.05 10.98 5.34
CA LEU A 156 4.06 12.30 5.98
C LEU A 156 4.32 12.36 7.50
N GLU A 157 4.64 11.26 8.19
CA GLU A 157 4.96 11.25 9.63
C GLU A 157 6.07 12.25 10.00
N CYS A 158 7.07 12.42 9.12
CA CYS A 158 8.15 13.38 9.32
C CYS A 158 7.70 14.85 9.29
N VAL A 159 6.65 15.17 8.54
CA VAL A 159 6.03 16.50 8.51
C VAL A 159 5.20 16.69 9.79
N ALA A 160 4.41 15.68 10.17
CA ALA A 160 3.54 15.72 11.34
C ALA A 160 4.29 15.88 12.68
N VAL A 161 5.48 15.28 12.82
CA VAL A 161 6.29 15.37 14.04
C VAL A 161 7.19 16.62 14.10
N CYS A 162 7.28 17.39 13.02
CA CYS A 162 8.23 18.49 12.92
C CYS A 162 7.79 19.65 13.84
N PRO A 163 8.62 20.06 14.83
CA PRO A 163 8.25 21.16 15.73
C PRO A 163 8.40 22.54 15.10
N ALA A 164 9.16 22.65 14.00
CA ALA A 164 9.36 23.89 13.29
C ALA A 164 8.36 23.98 12.13
N GLU A 165 7.36 24.85 12.27
CA GLU A 165 6.32 25.03 11.27
C GLU A 165 6.92 25.43 9.91
N GLY A 166 6.50 24.74 8.85
CA GLY A 166 7.00 24.99 7.51
C GLY A 166 8.44 24.51 7.23
N ALA A 167 9.13 23.88 8.18
CA ALA A 167 10.47 23.32 7.94
C ALA A 167 10.46 22.08 7.04
N LEU A 168 9.36 21.32 7.02
CA LEU A 168 9.14 20.19 6.11
C LEU A 168 7.79 20.36 5.42
N GLN A 169 7.78 20.23 4.09
CA GLN A 169 6.59 20.45 3.28
C GLN A 169 6.50 19.43 2.15
N LEU A 170 5.29 18.95 1.86
CA LEU A 170 4.98 18.23 0.64
C LEU A 170 4.60 19.25 -0.44
N GLY A 171 5.30 19.26 -1.56
CA GLY A 171 4.95 20.18 -2.64
C GLY A 171 5.84 20.04 -3.87
N PRO A 172 5.50 20.72 -4.98
CA PRO A 172 6.34 20.83 -6.17
C PRO A 172 7.60 21.66 -5.91
N LYS A 173 8.43 21.85 -6.95
CA LYS A 173 9.70 22.59 -6.84
C LYS A 173 9.50 24.07 -6.48
N ASP A 174 8.45 24.70 -7.02
CA ASP A 174 8.29 26.16 -7.03
C ASP A 174 7.00 26.66 -6.34
N GLY A 175 6.46 25.90 -5.37
CA GLY A 175 5.25 26.35 -4.68
C GLY A 175 4.89 25.53 -3.44
N ARG A 176 4.27 26.20 -2.48
CA ARG A 176 3.64 25.56 -1.31
C ARG A 176 2.25 25.12 -1.75
N MET A 177 2.01 23.82 -1.84
CA MET A 177 0.65 23.31 -2.06
C MET A 177 0.08 22.90 -0.70
N PRO A 178 -1.03 23.50 -0.24
CA PRO A 178 -1.63 23.07 1.00
C PRO A 178 -2.14 21.62 0.85
N THR A 179 -2.00 20.82 1.90
CA THR A 179 -2.30 19.37 1.86
C THR A 179 -3.74 19.07 1.44
N TRP A 180 -4.70 19.94 1.83
CA TRP A 180 -6.10 19.81 1.42
C TRP A 180 -6.31 19.99 -0.09
N ALA A 181 -5.55 20.90 -0.74
CA ALA A 181 -5.66 21.12 -2.18
C ALA A 181 -5.10 19.92 -2.95
N PHE A 182 -4.02 19.31 -2.45
CA PHE A 182 -3.52 18.05 -2.99
C PHE A 182 -4.55 16.92 -2.83
N ALA A 183 -5.15 16.78 -1.63
CA ALA A 183 -6.19 15.78 -1.39
C ALA A 183 -7.42 15.99 -2.28
N ALA A 184 -7.88 17.24 -2.44
CA ALA A 184 -8.98 17.59 -3.33
C ALA A 184 -8.63 17.30 -4.80
N GLY A 185 -7.42 17.63 -5.25
CA GLY A 185 -6.96 17.32 -6.60
C GLY A 185 -6.94 15.81 -6.88
N VAL A 186 -6.45 15.00 -5.94
CA VAL A 186 -6.47 13.53 -6.04
C VAL A 186 -7.91 13.02 -6.08
N ALA A 187 -8.80 13.53 -5.22
CA ALA A 187 -10.20 13.14 -5.19
C ALA A 187 -10.93 13.49 -6.49
N VAL A 188 -10.74 14.71 -7.02
CA VAL A 188 -11.32 15.16 -8.29
C VAL A 188 -10.80 14.32 -9.45
N LEU A 189 -9.50 14.03 -9.49
CA LEU A 189 -8.93 13.18 -10.54
C LEU A 189 -9.49 11.76 -10.47
N PHE A 190 -9.57 11.16 -9.28
CA PHE A 190 -10.11 9.82 -9.10
C PHE A 190 -11.60 9.74 -9.46
N VAL A 191 -12.43 10.60 -8.86
CA VAL A 191 -13.88 10.62 -9.09
C VAL A 191 -14.20 11.03 -10.53
N GLY A 192 -13.48 12.01 -11.07
CA GLY A 192 -13.63 12.46 -12.44
C GLY A 192 -13.28 11.36 -13.45
N MET A 193 -12.16 10.66 -13.27
CA MET A 193 -11.75 9.56 -14.16
C MET A 193 -12.70 8.38 -14.09
N VAL A 194 -13.06 7.93 -12.88
CA VAL A 194 -14.00 6.81 -12.69
C VAL A 194 -15.40 7.18 -13.19
N GLY A 195 -15.86 8.39 -12.89
CA GLY A 195 -17.16 8.92 -13.35
C GLY A 195 -17.22 9.00 -14.87
N PHE A 196 -16.18 9.54 -15.50
CA PHE A 196 -16.06 9.59 -16.96
C PHE A 196 -16.05 8.17 -17.57
N ALA A 197 -15.28 7.24 -17.01
CA ALA A 197 -15.23 5.86 -17.49
C ALA A 197 -16.58 5.13 -17.35
N LYS A 198 -17.33 5.40 -16.29
CA LYS A 198 -18.70 4.88 -16.12
C LYS A 198 -19.68 5.51 -17.12
N MET A 199 -19.65 6.83 -17.29
CA MET A 199 -20.55 7.57 -18.19
C MET A 199 -20.34 7.19 -19.66
N THR A 200 -19.10 6.96 -20.06
CA THR A 200 -18.74 6.51 -21.42
C THR A 200 -18.95 5.01 -21.64
N GLY A 201 -19.37 4.27 -20.61
CA GLY A 201 -19.62 2.84 -20.70
C GLY A 201 -18.37 1.95 -20.75
N HIS A 202 -17.17 2.53 -20.62
CA HIS A 202 -15.91 1.80 -20.55
C HIS A 202 -15.68 1.08 -19.22
N TRP A 203 -16.43 1.43 -18.17
CA TRP A 203 -16.34 0.78 -16.86
C TRP A 203 -17.70 0.26 -16.39
N ARG A 204 -17.92 -1.06 -16.51
CA ARG A 204 -19.10 -1.77 -15.98
C ARG A 204 -18.64 -2.76 -14.91
N SER A 205 -19.06 -2.55 -13.66
CA SER A 205 -18.71 -3.39 -12.50
C SER A 205 -19.93 -3.85 -11.71
N GLU A 206 -21.12 -3.66 -12.27
CA GLU A 206 -22.37 -4.06 -11.63
C GLU A 206 -22.60 -5.56 -11.86
N ILE A 207 -22.52 -6.33 -10.79
CA ILE A 207 -22.91 -7.74 -10.77
C ILE A 207 -24.39 -7.79 -10.39
N PRO A 208 -25.27 -8.40 -11.20
CA PRO A 208 -26.69 -8.53 -10.86
C PRO A 208 -26.88 -9.21 -9.51
N GLN A 209 -27.76 -8.64 -8.67
CA GLN A 209 -28.08 -9.19 -7.35
C GLN A 209 -28.52 -10.66 -7.38
N SER A 210 -29.20 -11.08 -8.45
CA SER A 210 -29.61 -12.48 -8.66
C SER A 210 -28.41 -13.42 -8.78
N VAL A 211 -27.40 -13.05 -9.58
CA VAL A 211 -26.16 -13.80 -9.77
C VAL A 211 -25.40 -13.89 -8.45
N TYR A 212 -25.27 -12.77 -7.74
CA TYR A 212 -24.59 -12.74 -6.44
C TYR A 212 -25.26 -13.65 -5.41
N ARG A 213 -26.60 -13.63 -5.31
CA ARG A 213 -27.36 -14.52 -4.39
C ARG A 213 -27.19 -16.01 -4.72
N GLN A 214 -26.95 -16.35 -5.98
CA GLN A 214 -26.68 -17.74 -6.39
C GLN A 214 -25.23 -18.14 -6.07
N LEU A 215 -24.26 -17.26 -6.28
CA LEU A 215 -22.84 -17.59 -6.13
C LEU A 215 -22.35 -17.53 -4.68
N VAL A 216 -22.86 -16.63 -3.84
CA VAL A 216 -22.39 -16.43 -2.45
C VAL A 216 -22.51 -17.69 -1.58
N PRO A 217 -23.63 -18.44 -1.57
CA PRO A 217 -23.74 -19.67 -0.79
C PRO A 217 -22.68 -20.72 -1.17
N HIS A 218 -22.27 -20.73 -2.44
CA HIS A 218 -21.27 -21.64 -3.00
C HIS A 218 -19.88 -21.00 -3.17
N ALA A 219 -19.63 -19.84 -2.53
CA ALA A 219 -18.39 -19.10 -2.73
C ALA A 219 -17.13 -19.91 -2.38
N ASN A 220 -17.23 -20.87 -1.45
CA ASN A 220 -16.09 -21.72 -1.08
C ASN A 220 -15.73 -22.73 -2.19
N GLU A 221 -16.68 -23.13 -3.02
CA GLU A 221 -16.52 -24.09 -4.12
C GLU A 221 -15.89 -23.46 -5.36
N ALA A 222 -16.03 -22.15 -5.55
CA ALA A 222 -15.41 -21.45 -6.68
C ALA A 222 -13.88 -21.56 -6.63
N SER A 223 -13.26 -22.21 -7.61
CA SER A 223 -11.81 -22.36 -7.73
C SER A 223 -11.21 -21.32 -8.68
N HIS A 224 -9.94 -20.97 -8.47
CA HIS A 224 -9.23 -20.11 -9.41
C HIS A 224 -9.15 -20.81 -10.77
N PRO A 225 -9.57 -20.17 -11.88
CA PRO A 225 -9.48 -20.78 -13.20
C PRO A 225 -8.02 -21.07 -13.56
N MET A 226 -7.69 -22.31 -13.92
CA MET A 226 -6.34 -22.70 -14.33
C MET A 226 -6.24 -22.77 -15.86
N PRO A 227 -5.06 -22.50 -16.45
CA PRO A 227 -4.85 -22.69 -17.89
C PRO A 227 -5.17 -24.14 -18.29
N GLY A 228 -6.22 -24.33 -19.10
CA GLY A 228 -6.70 -25.65 -19.52
C GLY A 228 -8.08 -26.06 -18.96
N ASP A 229 -8.71 -25.25 -18.10
CA ASP A 229 -10.07 -25.52 -17.62
C ASP A 229 -11.11 -25.37 -18.76
N PRO A 230 -12.05 -26.33 -18.92
CA PRO A 230 -13.03 -26.34 -20.01
C PRO A 230 -14.05 -25.19 -19.96
N GLY A 231 -14.06 -24.39 -18.89
CA GLY A 231 -14.98 -23.25 -18.71
C GLY A 231 -14.43 -21.88 -19.17
N LEU A 232 -13.22 -21.82 -19.73
CA LEU A 232 -12.59 -20.60 -20.25
C LEU A 232 -12.47 -20.57 -21.79
N SER A 233 -12.95 -21.61 -22.47
CA SER A 233 -12.76 -21.84 -23.91
C SER A 233 -14.00 -21.55 -24.77
N GLU A 234 -14.88 -20.64 -24.33
CA GLU A 234 -16.00 -20.13 -25.14
C GLU A 234 -15.97 -18.60 -25.22
#